data_AF-A0A6B3EKZ6-F1
#
_entry.id   AF-A0A6B3EKZ6-F1
#
_cell.length_a   1.000
_cell.length_b   1.000
_cell.length_c   1.000
_cell.angle_alpha   90.00
_cell.angle_beta   90.00
_cell.angle_gamma   90.00
#
_symmetry.space_group_name_H-M   'P 1'
#
loop_
_entity.id
_entity.type
_entity.pdbx_description
1 polymer ?
#
loop_
_entity_poly.entity_id
_entity_poly.type
_entity_poly.pdbx_seq_one_letter_code
_entity_poly.pdbx_strand_id
1 'polypeptide(L)'
;LAEHTGLDDTELAHWDDISRRLHVPFHQGVVSQFDGYGELRELDWVGMSTKYGDIRRLDRVLEAEGDSVNRYQASKQADTLMLGYLFPPRELRALFTRLGHRLDDETWRRT
;
A
#
# COMPACT_ATOMS: atom_id res chain seq x y z
N LEU A 1 33.46 0.85 -5.38
CA LEU A 1 32.16 0.62 -4.71
C LEU A 1 32.05 -0.82 -4.23
N ALA A 2 31.98 -1.83 -5.11
CA ALA A 2 31.95 -3.25 -4.71
C ALA A 2 33.12 -3.67 -3.78
N GLU A 3 34.36 -3.28 -4.09
CA GLU A 3 35.53 -3.57 -3.24
C GLU A 3 35.49 -2.92 -1.84
N HIS A 4 34.68 -1.87 -1.65
CA HIS A 4 34.58 -1.15 -0.37
C HIS A 4 33.35 -1.56 0.43
N THR A 5 32.37 -2.20 -0.21
CA THR A 5 31.14 -2.68 0.44
C THR A 5 31.19 -4.17 0.77
N GLY A 6 32.20 -4.90 0.29
CA GLY A 6 32.32 -6.35 0.51
C GLY A 6 31.27 -7.18 -0.23
N LEU A 7 30.62 -6.59 -1.24
CA LEU A 7 29.57 -7.27 -2.00
C LEU A 7 30.18 -8.28 -2.95
N ASP A 8 29.75 -9.54 -2.85
CA ASP A 8 30.13 -10.60 -3.77
C ASP A 8 29.02 -10.94 -4.78
N ASP A 9 29.38 -11.72 -5.79
CA ASP A 9 28.46 -12.14 -6.86
C ASP A 9 27.32 -13.03 -6.33
N THR A 10 27.51 -13.70 -5.19
CA THR A 10 26.49 -14.56 -4.56
C THR A 10 25.40 -13.70 -3.93
N GLU A 11 25.77 -12.63 -3.22
CA GLU A 11 24.84 -11.67 -2.66
C GLU A 11 24.03 -10.96 -3.76
N LEU A 12 24.69 -10.55 -4.84
CA LEU A 12 24.02 -9.93 -5.99
C LEU A 12 23.02 -10.89 -6.65
N ALA A 13 23.40 -12.17 -6.83
CA ALA A 13 22.50 -13.19 -7.36
C ALA A 13 21.30 -13.42 -6.44
N HIS A 14 21.51 -13.38 -5.12
CA HIS A 14 20.43 -13.52 -4.15
C HIS A 14 19.46 -12.34 -4.18
N TRP A 15 19.96 -11.11 -4.33
CA TRP A 15 19.11 -9.93 -4.48
C TRP A 15 18.31 -9.94 -5.79
N ASP A 16 18.90 -10.44 -6.89
CA ASP A 16 18.17 -10.64 -8.14
C ASP A 16 16.99 -11.61 -7.94
N ASP A 17 17.18 -12.71 -7.22
CA ASP A 17 16.11 -13.66 -6.89
C ASP A 17 15.00 -13.03 -6.04
N ILE A 18 15.37 -12.35 -4.94
CA ILE A 18 14.41 -11.68 -4.05
C ILE A 18 13.57 -10.67 -4.82
N SER A 19 14.22 -9.84 -5.65
CA SER A 19 13.55 -8.76 -6.38
C SER A 19 12.50 -9.23 -7.41
N ARG A 20 12.36 -10.55 -7.64
CA ARG A 20 11.35 -11.17 -8.52
C ARG A 20 10.27 -11.93 -7.73
N ARG A 21 10.44 -12.08 -6.41
CA ARG A 21 9.64 -12.95 -5.55
C ARG A 21 8.96 -12.22 -4.39
N LEU A 22 9.17 -10.91 -4.27
CA LEU A 22 8.45 -10.11 -3.27
C LEU A 22 6.95 -10.18 -3.54
N HIS A 23 6.19 -10.54 -2.50
CA HIS A 23 4.74 -10.61 -2.57
C HIS A 23 4.13 -9.20 -2.60
N VAL A 24 3.18 -8.98 -3.51
CA VAL A 24 2.38 -7.75 -3.58
C VAL A 24 0.90 -8.11 -3.38
N PRO A 25 0.25 -7.63 -2.31
CA PRO A 25 -1.16 -7.94 -2.05
C PRO A 25 -2.08 -7.12 -2.96
N PHE A 26 -3.19 -7.73 -3.40
CA PHE A 26 -4.24 -7.09 -4.19
C PHE A 26 -5.61 -7.40 -3.58
N HIS A 27 -6.54 -6.44 -3.67
CA HIS A 27 -7.96 -6.65 -3.33
C HIS A 27 -8.82 -5.99 -4.39
N GLN A 28 -9.91 -6.64 -4.81
CA GLN A 28 -10.84 -6.10 -5.83
C GLN A 28 -10.17 -5.58 -7.12
N GLY A 29 -9.01 -6.14 -7.47
CA GLY A 29 -8.22 -5.75 -8.64
C GLY A 29 -7.40 -4.47 -8.49
N VAL A 30 -7.21 -3.94 -7.27
CA VAL A 30 -6.32 -2.81 -6.95
C VAL A 30 -5.19 -3.26 -6.03
N VAL A 31 -4.10 -2.49 -5.97
CA VAL A 31 -2.98 -2.79 -5.08
C VAL A 31 -3.39 -2.52 -3.63
N SER A 32 -3.24 -3.51 -2.75
CA SER A 32 -3.57 -3.35 -1.33
C SER A 32 -2.45 -2.63 -0.59
N GLN A 33 -2.80 -1.86 0.43
CA GLN A 33 -1.84 -1.25 1.35
C GLN A 33 -1.04 -2.33 2.12
N PHE A 34 -1.73 -3.38 2.56
CA PHE A 34 -1.15 -4.56 3.19
C PHE A 34 -2.05 -5.78 2.95
N ASP A 35 -1.54 -6.96 3.29
CA ASP A 35 -2.30 -8.21 3.16
C ASP A 35 -3.50 -8.25 4.11
N GLY A 36 -4.69 -8.53 3.59
CA GLY A 36 -5.96 -8.45 4.32
C GLY A 36 -6.60 -7.05 4.40
N TYR A 37 -6.01 -6.00 3.78
CA TYR A 37 -6.61 -4.65 3.79
C TYR A 37 -8.06 -4.63 3.27
N GLY A 38 -8.32 -5.35 2.17
CA GLY A 38 -9.66 -5.43 1.57
C GLY A 38 -10.69 -6.21 2.40
N GLU A 39 -10.29 -6.85 3.50
CA GLU A 39 -11.18 -7.54 4.44
C GLU A 39 -11.67 -6.61 5.55
N LEU A 40 -11.06 -5.42 5.66
CA LEU A 40 -11.51 -4.40 6.61
C LEU A 40 -12.84 -3.80 6.17
N ARG A 41 -13.59 -3.31 7.16
CA ARG A 41 -14.90 -2.70 6.91
C ARG A 41 -14.74 -1.34 6.25
N GLU A 42 -15.70 -0.96 5.41
CA GLU A 42 -15.83 0.43 5.00
C GLU A 42 -16.25 1.31 6.17
N LEU A 43 -15.71 2.52 6.23
CA LEU A 43 -16.09 3.51 7.24
C LEU A 43 -17.21 4.39 6.71
N ASP A 44 -18.27 4.59 7.49
CA ASP A 44 -19.33 5.55 7.16
C ASP A 44 -18.87 6.99 7.44
N TRP A 45 -18.10 7.54 6.49
CA TRP A 45 -17.56 8.90 6.58
C TRP A 45 -18.65 9.97 6.73
N VAL A 46 -19.77 9.80 6.04
CA VAL A 46 -20.87 10.78 6.04
C VAL A 46 -21.61 10.75 7.39
N GLY A 47 -21.92 9.56 7.90
CA GLY A 47 -22.55 9.41 9.21
C GLY A 47 -21.66 9.94 10.33
N MET A 48 -20.35 9.62 10.31
CA MET A 48 -19.41 10.11 11.32
C MET A 48 -19.22 11.63 11.27
N SER A 49 -19.03 12.21 10.08
CA SER A 49 -18.89 13.67 9.95
C SER A 49 -20.17 14.41 10.31
N THR A 50 -21.35 13.84 10.06
CA THR A 50 -22.64 14.43 10.48
C THR A 50 -22.81 14.39 12.00
N LYS A 51 -22.42 13.29 12.64
CA LYS A 51 -22.58 13.08 14.09
C LYS A 51 -21.55 13.85 14.92
N TYR A 52 -20.31 13.91 14.46
CA TYR A 52 -19.19 14.45 15.24
C TYR A 52 -18.63 15.77 14.69
N GLY A 53 -19.02 16.17 13.48
CA GLY A 53 -18.44 17.31 12.78
C GLY A 53 -17.02 17.00 12.33
N ASP A 54 -16.05 17.42 13.14
CA ASP A 54 -14.63 17.28 12.85
C ASP A 54 -14.08 15.90 13.24
N ILE A 55 -13.78 15.09 12.23
CA ILE A 55 -13.24 13.73 12.38
C ILE A 55 -11.72 13.65 12.13
N ARG A 56 -10.97 14.76 12.20
CA ARG A 56 -9.48 14.74 12.11
C ARG A 56 -8.84 13.80 13.13
N ARG A 57 -9.52 13.56 14.27
CA ARG A 57 -9.13 12.59 15.30
C ARG A 57 -10.09 11.40 15.32
N LEU A 58 -10.30 10.81 14.15
CA LEU A 58 -11.11 9.60 13.97
C LEU A 58 -10.74 8.50 14.97
N ASP A 59 -9.45 8.36 15.30
CA ASP A 59 -8.95 7.46 16.33
C ASP A 59 -9.66 7.64 17.67
N ARG A 60 -9.78 8.89 18.15
CA ARG A 60 -10.45 9.21 19.41
C ARG A 60 -11.96 9.06 19.33
N VAL A 61 -12.55 9.36 18.16
CA VAL A 61 -13.99 9.22 17.93
C VAL A 61 -14.39 7.75 18.04
N LEU A 62 -13.67 6.85 17.38
CA LEU A 62 -13.93 5.41 17.44
C LEU A 62 -13.63 4.84 18.83
N GLU A 63 -12.53 5.26 19.46
CA GLU A 63 -12.18 4.83 20.81
C GLU A 63 -13.27 5.17 21.84
N ALA A 64 -13.89 6.35 21.72
CA ALA A 64 -15.00 6.76 22.59
C ALA A 64 -16.27 5.89 22.42
N GLU A 65 -16.41 5.19 21.29
CA GLU A 65 -17.47 4.21 21.03
C GLU A 65 -17.05 2.76 21.35
N GLY A 66 -15.83 2.55 21.87
CA GLY A 66 -15.27 1.22 22.09
C GLY A 66 -14.87 0.49 20.80
N ASP A 67 -14.63 1.23 19.72
CA ASP A 67 -14.19 0.73 18.42
C ASP A 67 -12.73 1.13 18.11
N SER A 68 -12.19 0.67 16.98
CA SER A 68 -10.80 0.90 16.57
C SER A 68 -10.70 1.16 15.08
N VAL A 69 -9.86 2.14 14.70
CA VAL A 69 -9.51 2.45 13.30
C VAL A 69 -8.97 1.25 12.54
N ASN A 70 -8.30 0.30 13.23
CA ASN A 70 -7.69 -0.88 12.60
C ASN A 70 -8.71 -1.87 12.01
N ARG A 71 -10.01 -1.67 12.27
CA ARG A 71 -11.09 -2.49 11.71
C ARG A 71 -11.64 -1.95 10.39
N TYR A 72 -11.10 -0.83 9.90
CA TYR A 72 -11.65 -0.08 8.78
C TYR A 72 -10.61 0.20 7.69
N GLN A 73 -11.09 0.31 6.44
CA GLN A 73 -10.33 0.81 5.29
C GLN A 73 -10.12 2.33 5.40
N ALA A 74 -9.48 2.77 6.46
CA ALA A 74 -9.25 4.18 6.78
C ALA A 74 -7.74 4.44 6.93
N SER A 75 -7.17 5.16 5.97
CA SER A 75 -5.76 5.56 5.98
C SER A 75 -5.59 7.00 6.46
N LYS A 76 -4.59 7.24 7.31
CA LYS A 76 -4.26 8.60 7.78
C LYS A 76 -3.65 9.47 6.68
N GLN A 77 -2.89 8.86 5.78
CA GLN A 77 -2.16 9.49 4.69
C GLN A 77 -2.10 8.53 3.51
N ALA A 78 -1.69 9.04 2.34
CA ALA A 78 -1.41 8.19 1.20
C ALA A 78 -0.31 7.17 1.55
N ASP A 79 -0.54 5.91 1.19
CA ASP A 79 0.43 4.83 1.40
C ASP A 79 0.72 4.15 0.05
N THR A 80 -0.15 3.28 -0.45
CA THR A 80 -0.01 2.67 -1.79
C THR A 80 0.16 3.71 -2.89
N LEU A 81 -0.59 4.82 -2.81
CA LEU A 81 -0.52 5.93 -3.77
C LEU A 81 0.83 6.66 -3.75
N MET A 82 1.60 6.57 -2.66
CA MET A 82 2.94 7.16 -2.60
C MET A 82 3.90 6.51 -3.60
N LEU A 83 3.64 5.28 -4.05
CA LEU A 83 4.42 4.65 -5.09
C LEU A 83 4.40 5.45 -6.40
N GLY A 84 3.24 5.99 -6.81
CA GLY A 84 3.15 6.83 -8.01
C GLY A 84 3.67 8.26 -7.82
N TYR A 85 3.88 8.69 -6.57
CA TYR A 85 4.60 9.93 -6.27
C TYR A 85 6.12 9.72 -6.35
N LEU A 86 6.62 8.59 -5.84
CA LEU A 86 8.04 8.28 -5.76
C LEU A 86 8.64 7.80 -7.07
N PHE A 87 7.87 7.05 -7.86
CA PHE A 87 8.35 6.42 -9.09
C PHE A 87 7.67 7.02 -10.32
N PRO A 88 8.42 7.35 -11.39
CA PRO A 88 7.85 7.61 -12.69
C PRO A 88 6.95 6.45 -13.14
N PRO A 89 5.82 6.68 -13.82
CA PRO A 89 4.88 5.61 -14.19
C PRO A 89 5.53 4.44 -14.93
N ARG A 90 6.51 4.72 -15.81
CA ARG A 90 7.26 3.68 -16.52
C ARG A 90 8.05 2.77 -15.59
N GLU A 91 8.68 3.33 -14.57
CA GLU A 91 9.51 2.57 -13.62
C GLU A 91 8.65 1.76 -12.68
N LEU A 92 7.56 2.33 -12.16
CA LEU A 92 6.61 1.60 -11.31
C LEU A 92 6.05 0.38 -12.04
N ARG A 93 5.67 0.54 -13.31
CA ARG A 93 5.19 -0.57 -14.15
C ARG A 93 6.26 -1.64 -14.36
N ALA A 94 7.51 -1.24 -14.57
CA ALA A 94 8.62 -2.17 -14.73
C ALA A 94 8.88 -2.97 -13.45
N LEU A 95 8.77 -2.34 -12.27
CA LEU A 95 8.88 -3.02 -10.97
C LEU A 95 7.77 -4.06 -10.79
N PHE A 96 6.51 -3.68 -11.02
CA PHE A 96 5.39 -4.63 -10.96
C PHE A 96 5.54 -5.77 -11.96
N THR A 97 5.97 -5.46 -13.19
CA THR A 97 6.21 -6.49 -14.23
C THR A 97 7.32 -7.46 -13.82
N ARG A 98 8.40 -6.95 -13.20
CA ARG A 98 9.49 -7.78 -12.68
C ARG A 98 9.02 -8.75 -11.60
N LEU A 99 8.03 -8.34 -10.82
CA LEU A 99 7.36 -9.16 -9.79
C LEU A 99 6.25 -10.06 -10.37
N GLY A 100 6.03 -10.06 -11.68
CA GLY A 100 5.01 -10.89 -12.33
C GLY A 100 3.60 -10.31 -12.31
N HIS A 101 3.44 -9.04 -11.96
CA HIS A 101 2.15 -8.35 -11.89
C HIS A 101 1.97 -7.35 -13.04
N ARG A 102 0.75 -7.30 -13.58
CA ARG A 102 0.37 -6.28 -14.57
C ARG A 102 -0.18 -5.06 -13.85
N LEU A 103 0.53 -3.94 -13.93
CA LEU A 103 0.03 -2.63 -13.49
C LEU A 103 -0.25 -1.76 -14.73
N ASP A 104 -1.52 -1.61 -15.08
CA ASP A 104 -1.95 -0.69 -16.15
C ASP A 104 -2.54 0.62 -15.59
N ASP A 105 -2.80 1.59 -16.47
CA ASP A 105 -3.31 2.90 -16.03
C ASP A 105 -4.70 2.76 -15.42
N GLU A 106 -5.48 1.75 -15.84
CA GLU A 106 -6.79 1.48 -15.27
C GLU A 106 -6.65 0.98 -13.83
N THR A 107 -5.81 -0.04 -13.62
CA THR A 107 -5.50 -0.58 -12.30
C THR A 107 -4.93 0.50 -11.38
N TRP A 108 -4.00 1.30 -11.88
CA TRP A 108 -3.37 2.38 -11.10
C TRP A 108 -4.34 3.52 -10.77
N ARG A 109 -5.24 3.90 -11.69
CA ARG A 109 -6.26 4.93 -11.40
C ARG A 109 -7.35 4.46 -10.44
N ARG A 110 -7.57 3.15 -10.35
CA ARG A 110 -8.53 2.54 -9.41
C ARG A 110 -7.94 2.32 -8.03
N THR A 111 -6.61 2.14 -7.95
CA THR A 111 -5.84 2.09 -6.70
C THR A 111 -5.78 3.48 -6.09
#